data_AF-A0A263DWK8-F1
#
_entry.id   AF-A0A263DWK8-F1
#
_cell.length_a   1.000
_cell.length_b   1.000
_cell.length_c   1.000
_cell.angle_alpha   90.00
_cell.angle_beta   90.00
_cell.angle_gamma   90.00
#
_symmetry.space_group_name_H-M   'P 1'
#
loop_
_entity.id
_entity.type
_entity.pdbx_description
1 polymer ?
#
loop_
_entity_poly.entity_id
_entity_poly.type
_entity_poly.pdbx_seq_one_letter_code
_entity_poly.pdbx_strand_id
1 'polypeptide(L)' 'MPISVTGSLTSEVRIEPGDWIFGDEDGVLAIPKDALDEVLAKPEEAKDIEDQVREAVQAGRRLHKYGRL' A
#
# COMPACT_ATOMS: atom_id res chain seq x y z
N MET A 1 9.68 -7.73 -22.68
CA MET A 1 8.37 -7.37 -23.24
C MET A 1 7.47 -6.98 -22.09
N PRO A 2 6.77 -5.84 -22.14
CA PRO A 2 5.77 -5.49 -21.13
C PRO A 2 4.55 -6.40 -21.24
N ILE A 3 3.86 -6.58 -20.11
CA ILE A 3 2.56 -7.25 -20.04
C ILE A 3 1.54 -6.31 -19.43
N SER A 4 0.27 -6.60 -19.68
CA SER A 4 -0.85 -5.86 -19.11
C SER A 4 -1.79 -6.80 -18.38
N VAL A 5 -2.30 -6.34 -17.24
CA VAL A 5 -3.26 -7.07 -16.39
C VAL A 5 -4.36 -6.14 -15.93
N THR A 6 -5.56 -6.67 -15.70
CA THR A 6 -6.67 -5.90 -15.13
C THR A 6 -6.35 -5.46 -13.71
N GLY A 7 -6.54 -4.18 -13.38
CA GLY A 7 -6.28 -3.62 -12.05
C GLY A 7 -7.54 -3.48 -11.21
N SER A 8 -7.34 -3.34 -9.88
CA SER A 8 -8.42 -2.98 -8.94
C SER A 8 -8.72 -1.48 -8.94
N LEU A 9 -7.69 -0.65 -9.18
CA LEU A 9 -7.77 0.81 -9.19
C LEU A 9 -7.97 1.41 -10.59
N THR A 10 -7.53 0.69 -11.62
CA THR A 10 -7.59 1.08 -13.03
C THR A 10 -8.07 -0.09 -13.89
N SER A 11 -8.61 0.18 -15.07
CA SER A 11 -9.04 -0.88 -16.00
C SER A 11 -7.90 -1.81 -16.42
N GLU A 12 -6.67 -1.29 -16.45
CA GLU A 12 -5.47 -2.01 -16.85
C GLU A 12 -4.26 -1.45 -16.08
N VAL A 13 -3.32 -2.33 -15.75
CA VAL A 13 -2.02 -2.04 -15.16
C VAL A 13 -0.97 -2.64 -16.09
N ARG A 14 -0.07 -1.78 -16.57
CA ARG A 14 1.06 -2.17 -17.41
C ARG A 14 2.26 -2.48 -16.52
N ILE A 15 2.91 -3.62 -16.76
CA ILE A 15 4.07 -4.10 -16.02
C ILE A 15 5.24 -4.19 -16.99
N GLU A 16 6.32 -3.49 -16.69
CA GLU A 16 7.57 -3.54 -17.44
C GLU A 16 8.53 -4.59 -16.87
N PRO A 17 9.41 -5.19 -17.70
CA PRO A 17 10.48 -6.03 -17.18
C PRO A 17 11.34 -5.28 -16.17
N GLY A 18 11.44 -5.84 -14.96
CA GLY A 18 12.18 -5.28 -13.84
C GLY A 18 11.32 -4.61 -12.78
N ASP A 19 10.03 -4.39 -13.04
CA ASP A 19 9.09 -3.97 -12.00
C ASP A 19 8.95 -5.05 -10.92
N TRP A 20 8.71 -4.61 -9.69
CA TRP A 20 8.55 -5.48 -8.54
C TRP A 20 7.09 -5.88 -8.38
N ILE A 21 6.87 -7.15 -8.06
CA ILE A 21 5.54 -7.67 -7.74
C ILE A 21 5.53 -8.04 -6.27
N PHE A 22 4.67 -7.39 -5.50
CA PHE A 22 4.42 -7.70 -4.11
C PHE A 22 3.00 -8.24 -3.96
N GLY A 23 2.81 -9.28 -3.15
CA GLY A 23 1.48 -9.83 -2.92
C GLY A 23 1.32 -10.41 -1.52
N ASP A 24 0.14 -10.21 -0.96
CA ASP A 24 -0.29 -10.69 0.35
C ASP A 24 -1.72 -11.25 0.28
N GLU A 25 -2.39 -11.35 1.42
CA GLU A 25 -3.76 -11.88 1.51
C GLU A 25 -4.82 -10.93 0.92
N ASP A 26 -4.52 -9.63 0.82
CA ASP A 26 -5.45 -8.61 0.32
C ASP A 26 -5.32 -8.38 -1.18
N GLY A 27 -4.16 -8.66 -1.78
CA GLY A 27 -4.00 -8.64 -3.22
C GLY A 27 -2.56 -8.61 -3.71
N VAL A 28 -2.38 -8.03 -4.91
CA VAL A 28 -1.10 -7.92 -5.59
C VAL A 28 -0.87 -6.49 -6.06
N LEU A 29 0.33 -5.98 -5.80
CA LEU A 29 0.83 -4.67 -6.19
C LEU A 29 1.95 -4.82 -7.21
N ALA A 30 1.83 -4.10 -8.33
CA ALA A 30 2.93 -3.89 -9.27
C ALA A 30 3.61 -2.55 -8.95
N ILE A 31 4.90 -2.61 -8.61
CA ILE A 31 5.70 -1.48 -8.16
C ILE A 31 6.75 -1.17 -9.24
N PRO A 32 6.71 0.03 -9.84
CA PRO A 32 7.72 0.44 -10.82
C PRO A 32 9.13 0.36 -10.23
N LYS A 33 10.07 -0.21 -10.99
CA LYS A 33 11.46 -0.40 -10.54
C LYS A 33 12.14 0.88 -10.03
N ASP A 34 11.81 2.02 -10.64
CA ASP A 34 12.40 3.33 -10.33
C ASP A 34 11.75 3.98 -9.09
N ALA A 35 10.65 3.42 -8.59
CA ALA A 35 9.92 3.91 -7.42
C ALA A 35 10.20 3.08 -6.15
N LEU A 36 11.04 2.04 -6.23
CA LEU A 36 11.22 1.09 -5.14
C LEU A 36 11.68 1.77 -3.85
N ASP A 37 12.71 2.63 -3.91
CA ASP A 37 13.28 3.28 -2.73
C ASP A 37 12.25 4.18 -2.02
N GLU A 38 11.41 4.89 -2.78
CA GLU A 38 10.33 5.70 -2.23
C GLU A 38 9.26 4.83 -1.56
N VAL A 39 8.88 3.72 -2.20
CA VAL A 39 7.88 2.78 -1.69
C VAL A 39 8.37 2.10 -0.41
N LEU A 40 9.67 1.85 -0.28
CA LEU A 40 10.27 1.26 0.92
C LEU A 40 10.46 2.26 2.07
N ALA A 41 10.51 3.56 1.80
CA ALA A 41 10.68 4.59 2.82
C ALA A 41 9.36 4.99 3.52
N LYS A 42 8.24 4.92 2.80
CA LYS A 42 6.89 5.27 3.29
C LYS A 42 6.19 4.32 4.29
N PRO A 43 6.52 3.01 4.40
CA PRO A 43 5.75 2.09 5.24
C PRO A 43 5.89 2.39 6.73
N GLU A 44 7.00 2.98 7.17
CA GLU A 44 7.22 3.31 8.58
C GLU A 44 6.18 4.31 9.09
N GLU A 45 5.89 5.36 8.31
CA GLU A 45 4.88 6.36 8.68
C GLU A 45 3.47 5.76 8.74
N ALA A 46 3.12 4.89 7.79
CA ALA A 46 1.82 4.22 7.77
C ALA A 46 1.64 3.29 8.99
N LYS A 47 2.68 2.53 9.32
CA LYS A 47 2.68 1.63 10.47
C LYS A 47 2.51 2.38 11.79
N ASP A 48 3.22 3.49 11.98
CA ASP A 48 3.10 4.31 13.19
C ASP A 48 1.68 4.86 13.39
N ILE A 49 1.00 5.23 12.29
CA ILE A 49 -0.39 5.66 12.33
C ILE A 49 -1.31 4.49 12.70
N GLU A 50 -1.11 3.31 12.10
CA GLU A 50 -1.90 2.12 12.40
C GLU A 50 -1.75 1.66 13.85
N ASP A 51 -0.53 1.69 14.40
CA ASP A 51 -0.27 1.33 15.79
C ASP A 51 -0.95 2.32 16.75
N GLN A 52 -0.88 3.62 16.49
CA GLN A 52 -1.60 4.63 17.27
C GLN A 52 -3.12 4.44 17.22
N VAL A 53 -3.64 4.11 16.03
CA VAL A 53 -5.06 3.80 15.83
C VAL A 53 -5.45 2.55 16.62
N ARG A 54 -4.64 1.51 16.59
CA ARG A 54 -4.86 0.24 17.31
C ARG A 54 -4.91 0.47 18.83
N GLU A 55 -3.94 1.20 19.37
CA GLU A 55 -3.93 1.58 20.79
C GLU A 55 -5.15 2.41 21.18
N ALA A 56 -5.53 3.39 20.34
CA ALA A 56 -6.69 4.23 20.59
C ALA A 56 -7.99 3.42 20.64
N VAL A 57 -8.16 2.46 19.71
CA VAL A 57 -9.32 1.56 19.68
C VAL A 57 -9.34 0.66 20.92
N GLN A 58 -8.21 0.05 21.29
CA GLN A 58 -8.12 -0.80 22.50
C GLN A 58 -8.43 -0.01 23.79
N ALA A 59 -8.06 1.27 23.84
CA ALA A 59 -8.36 2.17 24.94
C ALA A 59 -9.81 2.73 24.90
N GLY A 60 -10.66 2.28 23.96
CA GLY A 60 -12.06 2.70 23.84
C GLY A 60 -12.26 4.12 23.28
N ARG A 61 -11.25 4.71 22.63
CA ARG A 61 -11.33 6.05 22.04
C ARG A 61 -11.97 6.00 20.65
N ARG A 62 -12.72 7.04 20.28
CA ARG A 62 -13.37 7.15 18.96
C ARG A 62 -12.39 7.54 17.86
N LEU A 63 -12.35 6.74 16.79
CA LEU A 63 -11.51 6.88 15.58
C LEU A 63 -11.67 8.21 14.80
N HIS A 64 -12.75 8.96 15.00
CA HIS A 64 -13.07 10.19 14.24
C HIS A 64 -11.99 11.28 14.21
N LYS A 65 -10.97 11.20 15.08
CA LYS A 65 -9.87 12.17 15.17
C LYS A 65 -8.75 11.93 14.15
N TYR A 66 -8.62 10.72 13.59
CA TYR A 66 -7.43 10.32 12.82
C TYR A 66 -7.57 10.45 11.29
N GLY A 67 -8.65 11.08 10.79
CA GLY A 67 -8.86 11.26 9.36
C GLY A 67 -9.33 9.99 8.66
N ARG A 68 -10.00 10.16 7.52
CA ARG A 68 -10.41 9.05 6.67
C ARG A 68 -9.17 8.59 5.91
N LEU A 69 -8.58 7.47 6.37
CA LEU A 69 -7.69 6.66 5.54
C LEU A 69 -8.42 6.29 4.24
#